data_AF-A0A0J0YHJ9-F1
#
_entry.id   AF-A0A0J0YHJ9-F1
#
_cell.length_a   1.000
_cell.length_b   1.000
_cell.length_c   1.000
_cell.angle_alpha   90.00
_cell.angle_beta   90.00
_cell.angle_gamma   90.00
#
_symmetry.space_group_name_H-M   'P 1'
#
loop_
_entity.id
_entity.type
_entity.pdbx_description
1 polymer ?
#
loop_
_entity_poly.entity_id
_entity_poly.type
_entity_poly.pdbx_seq_one_letter_code
_entity_poly.pdbx_strand_id
1 'polypeptide(L)'
;MNRNDRTSIQLTDLSLESVSNVFKFLEEFLKIDNLDLDVFENKIRKFNILEQYFICEYGAEYFSEQKLKHLSKHEWIDDEVFGLIRENSRNFILGIEGMRRSLRRLAAVYKRKNIFFKDLPLLFEEDAIDHRLPLYFIPQTLENYEKRSNVLAINKTTFKKEVYDIFIDIFSKNDIEWFFINSFDFKNNPYPVCFLYIEVHDMSDFNNRIHQLYISYTQYYESEKKKYEDYYADYIKQLEKGEVKKVSTTDKGLLLIDIDKIKITDIRKKFYSKPKESLSLPNVSKTDFTKIMFNNFIHIREKYYRKKMENSDYQLKIFLKSIENSIRPTNNL
;
A
#
# COMPACT_ATOMS: atom_id res chain seq x y z
N MET A 1 30.34 -3.60 30.51
CA MET A 1 29.19 -3.73 29.58
C MET A 1 29.47 -4.87 28.62
N ASN A 2 28.68 -5.94 28.71
CA ASN A 2 28.71 -7.01 27.72
C ASN A 2 28.19 -6.50 26.37
N ARG A 3 28.58 -7.16 25.28
CA ARG A 3 28.11 -6.85 23.92
C ARG A 3 26.58 -6.92 23.82
N ASN A 4 25.94 -7.74 24.65
CA ASN A 4 24.49 -7.89 24.75
C ASN A 4 23.81 -6.73 25.52
N ASP A 5 24.48 -6.15 26.53
CA ASP A 5 23.94 -5.00 27.28
C ASP A 5 23.84 -3.76 26.38
N ARG A 6 24.81 -3.61 25.45
CA ARG A 6 24.82 -2.55 24.42
C ARG A 6 23.67 -2.66 23.41
N THR A 7 22.95 -3.77 23.34
CA THR A 7 21.88 -3.99 22.35
C THR A 7 20.49 -4.12 22.96
N SER A 8 20.37 -4.27 24.28
CA SER A 8 19.06 -4.27 24.94
C SER A 8 18.44 -2.88 24.85
N ILE A 9 17.26 -2.75 24.25
CA ILE A 9 16.51 -1.48 24.18
C ILE A 9 15.65 -1.39 25.44
N GLN A 10 15.76 -0.31 26.19
CA GLN A 10 15.10 -0.14 27.49
C GLN A 10 14.29 1.15 27.50
N LEU A 11 13.16 1.19 28.21
CA LEU A 11 12.31 2.39 28.29
C LEU A 11 13.08 3.62 28.81
N THR A 12 14.09 3.40 29.66
CA THR A 12 15.02 4.43 30.15
C THR A 12 15.88 5.07 29.06
N ASP A 13 15.87 4.52 27.85
CA ASP A 13 16.49 5.13 26.67
C ASP A 13 15.68 6.33 26.16
N LEU A 14 14.39 6.47 26.53
CA LEU A 14 13.55 7.63 26.26
C LEU A 14 13.73 8.73 27.31
N SER A 15 13.51 9.99 26.90
CA SER A 15 13.33 11.10 27.84
C SER A 15 12.04 10.93 28.64
N LEU A 16 11.94 11.52 29.83
CA LEU A 16 10.71 11.48 30.63
C LEU A 16 9.50 12.04 29.87
N GLU A 17 9.72 13.07 29.05
CA GLU A 17 8.69 13.66 28.18
C GLU A 17 8.21 12.65 27.13
N SER A 18 9.13 11.98 26.42
CA SER A 18 8.80 10.93 25.45
C SER A 18 8.08 9.76 26.11
N VAL A 19 8.49 9.33 27.31
CA VAL A 19 7.78 8.28 28.07
C VAL A 19 6.34 8.70 28.36
N SER A 20 6.13 9.93 28.83
CA SER A 20 4.79 10.48 29.06
C SER A 20 3.96 10.51 27.77
N ASN A 21 4.56 10.92 26.66
CA ASN A 21 3.88 10.97 25.36
C ASN A 21 3.44 9.57 24.87
N VAL A 22 4.30 8.55 25.03
CA VAL A 22 3.97 7.15 24.70
C VAL A 22 2.78 6.65 25.49
N PHE A 23 2.77 6.82 26.82
CA PHE A 23 1.68 6.32 27.64
C PHE A 23 0.38 7.11 27.45
N LYS A 24 0.48 8.44 27.28
CA LYS A 24 -0.67 9.28 26.93
C LYS A 24 -1.29 8.83 25.60
N PHE A 25 -0.46 8.54 24.60
CA PHE A 25 -0.92 8.01 23.32
C PHE A 25 -1.69 6.70 23.48
N LEU A 26 -1.13 5.72 24.22
CA LEU A 26 -1.78 4.43 24.43
C LEU A 26 -3.13 4.56 25.17
N GLU A 27 -3.21 5.48 26.13
CA GLU A 27 -4.45 5.77 26.86
C GLU A 27 -5.50 6.41 25.95
N GLU A 28 -5.14 7.42 25.17
CA GLU A 28 -6.04 8.05 24.19
C GLU A 28 -6.50 7.05 23.12
N PHE A 29 -5.57 6.23 22.63
CA PHE A 29 -5.86 5.22 21.62
C PHE A 29 -6.88 4.17 22.09
N LEU A 30 -6.82 3.80 23.37
CA LEU A 30 -7.82 2.92 23.99
C LEU A 30 -9.15 3.63 24.24
N LYS A 31 -9.12 4.81 24.87
CA LYS A 31 -10.33 5.47 25.42
C LYS A 31 -11.12 6.27 24.40
N ILE A 32 -10.43 6.87 23.44
CA ILE A 32 -11.02 7.81 22.46
C ILE A 32 -11.18 7.11 21.12
N ASP A 33 -10.14 6.40 20.68
CA ASP A 33 -10.10 5.81 19.34
C ASP A 33 -10.57 4.35 19.28
N ASN A 34 -10.94 3.74 20.43
CA ASN A 34 -11.40 2.36 20.52
C ASN A 34 -10.47 1.33 19.84
N LEU A 35 -9.16 1.58 19.87
CA LEU A 35 -8.13 0.78 19.23
C LEU A 35 -8.25 0.65 17.69
N ASP A 36 -8.86 1.64 17.03
CA ASP A 36 -8.99 1.67 15.58
C ASP A 36 -7.61 1.72 14.87
N LEU A 37 -7.27 0.67 14.13
CA LEU A 37 -5.98 0.54 13.46
C LEU A 37 -5.73 1.65 12.42
N ASP A 38 -6.75 2.16 11.75
CA ASP A 38 -6.61 3.24 10.78
C ASP A 38 -6.24 4.56 11.48
N VAL A 39 -6.80 4.78 12.67
CA VAL A 39 -6.44 5.95 13.51
C VAL A 39 -5.02 5.81 14.04
N PHE A 40 -4.62 4.60 14.46
CA PHE A 40 -3.26 4.31 14.91
C PHE A 40 -2.21 4.65 13.85
N GLU A 41 -2.38 4.14 12.62
CA GLU A 41 -1.42 4.34 11.53
C GLU A 41 -1.20 5.81 11.19
N ASN A 42 -2.21 6.65 11.38
CA ASN A 42 -2.12 8.09 11.15
C ASN A 42 -1.43 8.81 12.31
N LYS A 43 -1.76 8.46 13.56
CA LYS A 43 -1.21 9.15 14.73
C LYS A 43 0.22 8.73 15.07
N ILE A 44 0.60 7.46 14.85
CA ILE A 44 1.93 6.95 15.20
C ILE A 44 3.07 7.64 14.43
N ARG A 45 2.79 8.20 13.25
CA ARG A 45 3.78 8.91 12.40
C ARG A 45 4.35 10.16 13.06
N LYS A 46 3.66 10.72 14.04
CA LYS A 46 4.09 11.92 14.80
C LYS A 46 5.20 11.62 15.81
N PHE A 47 5.47 10.33 16.06
CA PHE A 47 6.43 9.87 17.04
C PHE A 47 7.75 9.50 16.37
N ASN A 48 8.86 9.66 17.08
CA ASN A 48 10.15 9.19 16.59
C ASN A 48 10.25 7.65 16.64
N ILE A 49 11.25 7.06 15.97
CA ILE A 49 11.40 5.59 15.86
C ILE A 49 11.40 4.87 17.21
N LEU A 50 11.98 5.45 18.27
CA LEU A 50 11.99 4.83 19.59
C LEU A 50 10.63 4.91 20.26
N GLU A 51 9.97 6.05 20.17
CA GLU A 51 8.62 6.21 20.68
C GLU A 51 7.66 5.26 19.95
N GLN A 52 7.73 5.19 18.61
CA GLN A 52 6.96 4.22 17.83
C GLN A 52 7.26 2.78 18.28
N TYR A 53 8.54 2.44 18.50
CA TYR A 53 8.93 1.12 18.99
C TYR A 53 8.26 0.81 20.32
N PHE A 54 8.33 1.73 21.29
CA PHE A 54 7.74 1.52 22.61
C PHE A 54 6.21 1.55 22.59
N ILE A 55 5.59 2.37 21.75
CA ILE A 55 4.14 2.33 21.50
C ILE A 55 3.73 0.93 21.02
N CYS A 56 4.43 0.36 20.04
CA CYS A 56 4.14 -0.98 19.54
C CYS A 56 4.44 -2.08 20.57
N GLU A 57 5.55 -1.96 21.31
CA GLU A 57 5.96 -2.94 22.32
C GLU A 57 4.96 -2.98 23.48
N TYR A 58 4.67 -1.81 24.08
CA TYR A 58 3.74 -1.71 25.20
C TYR A 58 2.29 -1.84 24.78
N GLY A 59 1.90 -1.35 23.59
CA GLY A 59 0.54 -1.53 23.07
C GLY A 59 0.18 -3.00 22.93
N ALA A 60 1.10 -3.83 22.43
CA ALA A 60 0.87 -5.28 22.31
C ALA A 60 0.64 -5.95 23.69
N GLU A 61 1.31 -5.46 24.73
CA GLU A 61 1.12 -5.94 26.10
C GLU A 61 -0.17 -5.38 26.74
N TYR A 62 -0.37 -4.07 26.66
CA TYR A 62 -1.50 -3.34 27.26
C TYR A 62 -2.84 -3.81 26.71
N PHE A 63 -2.91 -4.12 25.41
CA PHE A 63 -4.14 -4.54 24.75
C PHE A 63 -4.23 -6.07 24.60
N SER A 64 -3.36 -6.83 25.28
CA SER A 64 -3.45 -8.29 25.33
C SER A 64 -4.77 -8.76 25.95
N GLU A 65 -5.23 -9.95 25.56
CA GLU A 65 -6.48 -10.52 26.10
C GLU A 65 -6.50 -10.59 27.63
N GLN A 66 -5.35 -10.86 28.25
CA GLN A 66 -5.23 -10.93 29.71
C GLN A 66 -5.48 -9.55 30.33
N LYS A 67 -4.86 -8.49 29.81
CA LYS A 67 -5.02 -7.12 30.32
C LYS A 67 -6.42 -6.56 30.05
N LEU A 68 -7.01 -6.83 28.89
CA LEU A 68 -8.37 -6.40 28.56
C LEU A 68 -9.42 -7.05 29.48
N LYS A 69 -9.24 -8.30 29.91
CA LYS A 69 -10.12 -8.95 30.91
C LYS A 69 -10.10 -8.25 32.27
N HIS A 70 -9.02 -7.55 32.61
CA HIS A 70 -8.99 -6.72 33.81
C HIS A 70 -9.71 -5.38 33.58
N LEU A 71 -9.68 -4.86 32.35
CA LEU A 71 -10.34 -3.61 31.98
C LEU A 71 -11.88 -3.73 31.98
N SER A 72 -12.43 -4.91 31.69
CA SER A 72 -13.88 -5.18 31.73
C SER A 72 -14.52 -5.03 33.12
N LYS A 73 -13.72 -4.79 34.17
CA LYS A 73 -14.19 -4.55 35.53
C LYS A 73 -14.36 -3.06 35.86
N HIS A 74 -14.01 -2.17 34.94
CA HIS A 74 -14.16 -0.74 35.14
C HIS A 74 -15.50 -0.24 34.61
N GLU A 75 -16.17 0.58 35.40
CA GLU A 75 -17.54 1.08 35.17
C GLU A 75 -17.73 1.99 33.94
N TRP A 76 -16.65 2.37 33.23
CA TRP A 76 -16.70 3.37 32.16
C TRP A 76 -16.81 2.80 30.75
N ILE A 77 -16.84 1.48 30.57
CA ILE A 77 -16.97 0.83 29.25
C ILE A 77 -18.28 0.04 29.19
N ASP A 78 -19.15 0.40 28.25
CA ASP A 78 -20.36 -0.36 27.92
C ASP A 78 -20.00 -1.70 27.24
N ASP A 79 -20.82 -2.72 27.39
CA ASP A 79 -20.59 -4.07 26.87
C ASP A 79 -20.39 -4.10 25.35
N GLU A 80 -21.12 -3.24 24.61
CA GLU A 80 -20.99 -3.09 23.16
C GLU A 80 -19.62 -2.51 22.77
N VAL A 81 -19.19 -1.45 23.46
CA VAL A 81 -17.88 -0.80 23.26
C VAL A 81 -16.75 -1.76 23.66
N PHE A 82 -16.92 -2.53 24.73
CA PHE A 82 -15.95 -3.54 25.14
C PHE A 82 -15.80 -4.66 24.10
N GLY A 83 -16.90 -5.09 23.48
CA GLY A 83 -16.91 -6.02 22.37
C GLY A 83 -16.05 -5.53 21.20
N LEU A 84 -16.27 -4.28 20.79
CA LEU A 84 -15.49 -3.62 19.73
C LEU A 84 -14.01 -3.51 20.07
N ILE A 85 -13.67 -3.02 21.27
CA ILE A 85 -12.27 -2.90 21.74
C ILE A 85 -11.56 -4.26 21.72
N ARG A 86 -12.26 -5.33 22.11
CA ARG A 86 -11.69 -6.69 22.12
C ARG A 86 -11.42 -7.23 20.72
N GLU A 87 -12.26 -6.91 19.75
CA GLU A 87 -12.02 -7.27 18.35
C GLU A 87 -10.86 -6.45 17.77
N ASN A 88 -10.91 -5.14 17.95
CA ASN A 88 -9.90 -4.21 17.47
C ASN A 88 -8.52 -4.49 18.07
N SER A 89 -8.43 -4.92 19.33
CA SER A 89 -7.14 -5.25 19.94
C SER A 89 -6.44 -6.43 19.29
N ARG A 90 -7.19 -7.45 18.85
CA ARG A 90 -6.63 -8.58 18.10
C ARG A 90 -6.10 -8.12 16.75
N ASN A 91 -6.89 -7.32 16.05
CA ASN A 91 -6.51 -6.73 14.77
C ASN A 91 -5.27 -5.84 14.91
N PHE A 92 -5.23 -5.02 15.96
CA PHE A 92 -4.09 -4.19 16.31
C PHE A 92 -2.84 -5.03 16.55
N ILE A 93 -2.86 -5.99 17.47
CA ILE A 93 -1.69 -6.82 17.82
C ILE A 93 -1.14 -7.54 16.59
N LEU A 94 -2.02 -8.10 15.75
CA LEU A 94 -1.62 -8.77 14.51
C LEU A 94 -1.07 -7.77 13.50
N GLY A 95 -1.70 -6.61 13.34
CA GLY A 95 -1.33 -5.57 12.38
C GLY A 95 0.02 -4.92 12.68
N ILE A 96 0.34 -4.71 13.96
CA ILE A 96 1.60 -4.04 14.34
C ILE A 96 2.81 -4.96 14.45
N GLU A 97 2.64 -6.28 14.36
CA GLU A 97 3.74 -7.22 14.67
C GLU A 97 4.95 -7.03 13.74
N GLY A 98 4.72 -6.89 12.44
CA GLY A 98 5.79 -6.61 11.48
C GLY A 98 6.45 -5.26 11.76
N MET A 99 5.64 -4.21 12.00
CA MET A 99 6.12 -2.87 12.38
C MET A 99 7.01 -2.93 13.62
N ARG A 100 6.54 -3.60 14.69
CA ARG A 100 7.24 -3.78 15.96
C ARG A 100 8.62 -4.41 15.76
N ARG A 101 8.71 -5.49 14.97
CA ARG A 101 9.99 -6.17 14.67
C ARG A 101 10.96 -5.25 13.94
N SER A 102 10.51 -4.50 12.94
CA SER A 102 11.36 -3.54 12.23
C SER A 102 11.84 -2.41 13.10
N LEU A 103 10.93 -1.78 13.85
CA LEU A 103 11.26 -0.70 14.76
C LEU A 103 12.29 -1.17 15.80
N ARG A 104 12.15 -2.40 16.33
CA ARG A 104 13.15 -3.03 17.20
C ARG A 104 14.52 -3.16 16.51
N ARG A 105 14.57 -3.65 15.26
CA ARG A 105 15.81 -3.78 14.49
C ARG A 105 16.47 -2.42 14.25
N LEU A 106 15.69 -1.41 13.86
CA LEU A 106 16.17 -0.04 13.63
C LEU A 106 16.67 0.61 14.92
N ALA A 107 15.89 0.55 16.00
CA ALA A 107 16.27 1.04 17.32
C ALA A 107 17.56 0.38 17.84
N ALA A 108 17.73 -0.93 17.64
CA ALA A 108 18.94 -1.63 18.03
C ALA A 108 20.17 -1.19 17.22
N VAL A 109 20.01 -0.91 15.92
CA VAL A 109 21.08 -0.36 15.08
C VAL A 109 21.47 1.04 15.56
N TYR A 110 20.49 1.88 15.91
CA TYR A 110 20.75 3.20 16.49
C TYR A 110 21.51 3.16 17.80
N LYS A 111 21.05 2.33 18.74
CA LYS A 111 21.71 2.16 20.05
C LYS A 111 23.19 1.78 19.91
N ARG A 112 23.54 1.01 18.87
CA ARG A 112 24.92 0.62 18.58
C ARG A 112 25.75 1.77 18.00
N LYS A 113 25.14 2.70 17.26
CA LYS A 113 25.83 3.77 16.53
C LYS A 113 25.92 5.08 17.31
N ASN A 114 24.92 5.39 18.16
CA ASN A 114 24.84 6.62 18.95
C ASN A 114 24.85 6.29 20.45
N ILE A 115 25.75 6.90 21.22
CA ILE A 115 25.84 6.67 22.67
C ILE A 115 24.76 7.46 23.44
N PHE A 116 24.06 8.41 22.79
CA PHE A 116 22.94 9.12 23.39
C PHE A 116 21.76 9.24 22.42
N PHE A 117 20.59 8.80 22.88
CA PHE A 117 19.36 8.74 22.08
C PHE A 117 18.64 10.08 21.92
N LYS A 118 18.97 11.06 22.76
CA LYS A 118 18.47 12.44 22.67
C LYS A 118 18.80 13.14 21.35
N ASP A 119 19.79 12.62 20.61
CA ASP A 119 20.25 13.18 19.33
C ASP A 119 19.59 12.48 18.12
N LEU A 120 18.60 11.60 18.35
CA LEU A 120 17.80 11.03 17.28
C LEU A 120 17.00 12.14 16.59
N PRO A 121 17.17 12.34 15.27
CA PRO A 121 16.34 13.29 14.57
C PRO A 121 14.87 12.89 14.71
N LEU A 122 14.04 13.87 15.08
CA LEU A 122 12.58 13.75 15.19
C LEU A 122 11.91 13.34 13.85
N LEU A 123 12.63 13.42 12.74
CA LEU A 123 12.08 13.40 11.39
C LEU A 123 12.40 12.09 10.67
N PHE A 124 11.49 11.13 10.81
CA PHE A 124 11.12 10.25 9.69
C PHE A 124 9.65 10.43 9.39
N GLU A 125 9.27 11.67 9.09
CA GLU A 125 7.99 12.00 8.46
C GLU A 125 8.03 11.55 6.99
N GLU A 126 8.16 10.25 6.74
CA GLU A 126 7.92 9.72 5.40
C GLU A 126 6.60 8.96 5.39
N ASP A 127 5.66 9.51 4.65
CA ASP A 127 4.38 8.88 4.36
C ASP A 127 4.54 7.78 3.31
N ALA A 128 3.55 6.89 3.27
CA ALA A 128 3.41 5.97 2.16
C ALA A 128 3.37 6.77 0.85
N ILE A 129 4.07 6.27 -0.17
CA ILE A 129 4.10 6.91 -1.48
C ILE A 129 2.71 6.67 -2.09
N ASP A 130 1.88 7.71 -2.22
CA ASP A 130 0.56 7.60 -2.85
C ASP A 130 0.70 7.27 -4.34
N HIS A 131 0.87 5.98 -4.62
CA HIS A 131 1.20 5.47 -5.93
C HIS A 131 0.72 4.03 -6.08
N ARG A 132 -0.01 3.81 -7.16
CA ARG A 132 -0.49 2.51 -7.60
C ARG A 132 -0.25 2.33 -9.08
N LEU A 133 -0.03 1.08 -9.46
CA LEU A 133 0.08 0.69 -10.85
C LEU A 133 -1.32 0.51 -11.46
N PRO A 134 -1.64 1.20 -12.57
CA PRO A 134 -2.96 1.10 -13.18
C PRO A 134 -3.22 -0.31 -13.74
N LEU A 135 -4.28 -0.97 -13.26
CA LEU A 135 -4.84 -2.19 -13.87
C LEU A 135 -6.04 -1.90 -14.76
N TYR A 136 -6.47 -0.66 -14.83
CA TYR A 136 -7.68 -0.27 -15.51
C TYR A 136 -7.39 0.73 -16.62
N PHE A 137 -7.77 0.35 -17.84
CA PHE A 137 -7.90 1.25 -18.98
C PHE A 137 -9.27 1.01 -19.61
N ILE A 138 -10.37 1.37 -18.94
CA ILE A 138 -11.66 1.22 -19.61
C ILE A 138 -11.86 2.38 -20.59
N PRO A 139 -12.11 2.08 -21.87
CA PRO A 139 -12.67 3.06 -22.77
C PRO A 139 -14.02 3.55 -22.24
N GLN A 140 -14.16 4.87 -22.05
CA GLN A 140 -15.47 5.43 -21.74
C GLN A 140 -16.33 5.35 -23.02
N THR A 141 -17.22 4.35 -23.10
CA THR A 141 -18.24 4.25 -24.14
C THR A 141 -19.39 5.23 -23.85
N LEU A 142 -20.25 5.49 -24.85
CA LEU A 142 -21.50 6.25 -24.66
C LEU A 142 -22.34 5.66 -23.51
N GLU A 143 -22.39 4.33 -23.42
CA GLU A 143 -23.12 3.61 -22.37
C GLU A 143 -22.50 3.81 -20.99
N ASN A 144 -21.20 4.08 -20.85
CA ASN A 144 -20.59 4.42 -19.56
C ASN A 144 -20.98 5.82 -19.06
N TYR A 145 -21.30 6.73 -19.99
CA TYR A 145 -21.83 8.05 -19.66
C TYR A 145 -23.34 8.01 -19.37
N GLU A 146 -24.08 7.14 -20.08
CA GLU A 146 -25.53 7.00 -19.94
C GLU A 146 -25.95 6.03 -18.81
N LYS A 147 -25.12 5.04 -18.45
CA LYS A 147 -25.33 4.09 -17.35
C LYS A 147 -24.19 4.24 -16.33
N ARG A 148 -24.38 5.08 -15.32
CA ARG A 148 -23.41 5.28 -14.22
C ARG A 148 -23.23 4.07 -13.28
N SER A 149 -23.74 2.88 -13.60
CA SER A 149 -23.71 1.73 -12.70
C SER A 149 -23.28 0.43 -13.40
N ASN A 150 -22.27 -0.24 -12.82
CA ASN A 150 -22.02 -1.68 -12.87
C ASN A 150 -21.16 -2.32 -13.98
N VAL A 151 -20.37 -1.59 -14.77
CA VAL A 151 -19.31 -2.28 -15.56
C VAL A 151 -18.17 -2.67 -14.62
N LEU A 152 -18.11 -3.96 -14.28
CA LEU A 152 -17.01 -4.64 -13.59
C LEU A 152 -15.81 -4.76 -14.54
N ALA A 153 -14.65 -4.30 -14.12
CA ALA A 153 -13.42 -4.40 -14.90
C ALA A 153 -12.90 -5.86 -14.85
N ILE A 154 -13.07 -6.58 -15.95
CA ILE A 154 -12.69 -8.00 -16.13
C ILE A 154 -11.21 -8.24 -15.83
N ASN A 155 -10.37 -7.25 -16.06
CA ASN A 155 -8.92 -7.36 -15.92
C ASN A 155 -8.45 -7.52 -14.46
N LYS A 156 -9.27 -7.13 -13.46
CA LYS A 156 -8.93 -7.28 -12.04
C LYS A 156 -8.79 -8.75 -11.65
N THR A 157 -9.72 -9.60 -12.08
CA THR A 157 -9.82 -10.99 -11.59
C THR A 157 -8.70 -11.87 -12.15
N THR A 158 -8.37 -11.73 -13.43
CA THR A 158 -7.33 -12.53 -14.08
C THR A 158 -5.94 -12.15 -13.59
N PHE A 159 -5.60 -10.85 -13.57
CA PHE A 159 -4.28 -10.42 -13.13
C PHE A 159 -4.09 -10.64 -11.62
N LYS A 160 -5.14 -10.46 -10.80
CA LYS A 160 -5.09 -10.83 -9.38
C LYS A 160 -4.70 -12.29 -9.18
N LYS A 161 -5.32 -13.22 -9.92
CA LYS A 161 -4.96 -14.64 -9.84
C LYS A 161 -3.48 -14.86 -10.17
N GLU A 162 -2.96 -14.19 -11.18
CA GLU A 162 -1.55 -14.28 -11.54
C GLU A 162 -0.62 -13.76 -10.42
N VAL A 163 -0.97 -12.65 -9.76
CA VAL A 163 -0.24 -12.18 -8.56
C VAL A 163 -0.26 -13.25 -7.47
N TYR A 164 -1.41 -13.91 -7.24
CA TYR A 164 -1.47 -15.03 -6.31
C TYR A 164 -0.54 -16.17 -6.72
N ASP A 165 -0.61 -16.63 -7.96
CA ASP A 165 0.20 -17.74 -8.47
C ASP A 165 1.71 -17.44 -8.37
N ILE A 166 2.13 -16.18 -8.51
CA ILE A 166 3.53 -15.76 -8.36
C ILE A 166 4.02 -15.83 -6.90
N PHE A 167 3.17 -15.46 -5.94
CA PHE A 167 3.59 -15.21 -4.55
C PHE A 167 3.11 -16.24 -3.52
N ILE A 168 2.22 -17.17 -3.88
CA ILE A 168 1.56 -18.09 -2.93
C ILE A 168 2.55 -18.96 -2.13
N ASP A 169 3.72 -19.25 -2.69
CA ASP A 169 4.74 -20.09 -2.05
C ASP A 169 5.56 -19.33 -1.00
N ILE A 170 5.58 -17.98 -1.05
CA ILE A 170 6.43 -17.15 -0.19
C ILE A 170 5.67 -16.21 0.74
N PHE A 171 4.38 -15.96 0.49
CA PHE A 171 3.55 -15.09 1.30
C PHE A 171 2.20 -15.74 1.66
N SER A 172 1.62 -15.29 2.78
CA SER A 172 0.27 -15.71 3.13
C SER A 172 -0.76 -15.15 2.15
N LYS A 173 -1.92 -15.81 2.01
CA LYS A 173 -3.00 -15.32 1.16
C LYS A 173 -3.46 -13.89 1.53
N ASN A 174 -3.39 -13.54 2.81
CA ASN A 174 -3.75 -12.21 3.30
C ASN A 174 -2.71 -11.18 2.89
N ASP A 175 -1.42 -11.48 3.04
CA ASP A 175 -0.34 -10.58 2.60
C ASP A 175 -0.41 -10.32 1.10
N ILE A 176 -0.72 -11.34 0.30
CA ILE A 176 -0.89 -11.21 -1.15
C ILE A 176 -2.12 -10.35 -1.48
N GLU A 177 -3.25 -10.53 -0.79
CA GLU A 177 -4.45 -9.70 -0.97
C GLU A 177 -4.13 -8.23 -0.72
N TRP A 178 -3.52 -7.94 0.44
CA TRP A 178 -3.17 -6.59 0.83
C TRP A 178 -2.12 -5.99 -0.10
N PHE A 179 -1.09 -6.76 -0.47
CA PHE A 179 -0.11 -6.36 -1.46
C PHE A 179 -0.79 -5.97 -2.78
N PHE A 180 -1.74 -6.77 -3.26
CA PHE A 180 -2.48 -6.48 -4.48
C PHE A 180 -3.30 -5.19 -4.36
N ILE A 181 -4.11 -5.07 -3.31
CA ILE A 181 -4.94 -3.89 -3.03
C ILE A 181 -4.09 -2.62 -2.91
N ASN A 182 -2.95 -2.72 -2.25
CA ASN A 182 -2.09 -1.58 -1.97
C ASN A 182 -1.26 -1.16 -3.20
N SER A 183 -0.93 -2.09 -4.09
CA SER A 183 -0.03 -1.86 -5.24
C SER A 183 -0.75 -1.47 -6.52
N PHE A 184 -2.02 -1.85 -6.70
CA PHE A 184 -2.70 -1.75 -7.98
C PHE A 184 -3.95 -0.87 -7.92
N ASP A 185 -4.10 -0.01 -8.93
CA ASP A 185 -5.27 0.83 -9.10
C ASP A 185 -6.31 0.13 -9.98
N PHE A 186 -7.51 -0.01 -9.43
CA PHE A 186 -8.65 -0.60 -10.10
C PHE A 186 -9.94 0.09 -9.64
N LYS A 187 -10.97 0.03 -10.48
CA LYS A 187 -12.27 0.66 -10.21
C LYS A 187 -12.82 0.18 -8.85
N ASN A 188 -13.19 1.14 -8.01
CA ASN A 188 -13.70 0.94 -6.66
C ASN A 188 -12.69 0.24 -5.71
N ASN A 189 -11.40 0.53 -5.80
CA ASN A 189 -10.48 0.22 -4.71
C ASN A 189 -10.77 1.19 -3.54
N PRO A 190 -11.44 0.75 -2.45
CA PRO A 190 -11.87 1.68 -1.40
C PRO A 190 -10.75 1.98 -0.40
N TYR A 191 -9.63 1.26 -0.47
CA TYR A 191 -8.57 1.32 0.53
C TYR A 191 -7.58 2.42 0.19
N PRO A 192 -7.07 3.17 1.18
CA PRO A 192 -5.94 4.07 0.98
C PRO A 192 -4.64 3.29 0.74
N VAL A 193 -3.61 3.98 0.23
CA VAL A 193 -2.26 3.41 0.18
C VAL A 193 -1.63 3.54 1.56
N CYS A 194 -1.14 2.43 2.11
CA CYS A 194 -0.53 2.39 3.43
C CYS A 194 0.80 1.61 3.42
N PHE A 195 1.52 1.68 4.53
CA PHE A 195 2.70 0.84 4.74
C PHE A 195 2.27 -0.55 5.16
N LEU A 196 2.46 -1.54 4.27
CA LEU A 196 2.36 -2.93 4.69
C LEU A 196 3.69 -3.38 5.29
N TYR A 197 3.60 -4.20 6.33
CA TYR A 197 4.76 -4.71 7.06
C TYR A 197 5.08 -6.16 6.68
N ILE A 198 4.95 -6.49 5.39
CA ILE A 198 5.21 -7.85 4.88
C ILE A 198 6.69 -8.17 5.03
N GLU A 199 6.98 -9.24 5.79
CA GLU A 199 8.33 -9.75 6.00
C GLU A 199 8.75 -10.67 4.85
N VAL A 200 10.01 -10.59 4.46
CA VAL A 200 10.61 -11.45 3.42
C VAL A 200 11.67 -12.33 4.08
N HIS A 201 11.51 -13.63 3.96
CA HIS A 201 12.42 -14.61 4.54
C HIS A 201 13.51 -15.06 3.56
N ASP A 202 13.16 -15.26 2.27
CA ASP A 202 14.10 -15.56 1.20
C ASP A 202 14.19 -14.38 0.22
N MET A 203 15.28 -13.63 0.29
CA MET A 203 15.53 -12.48 -0.58
C MET A 203 15.77 -12.87 -2.04
N SER A 204 16.32 -14.05 -2.30
CA SER A 204 16.61 -14.51 -3.65
C SER A 204 15.33 -14.85 -4.38
N ASP A 205 14.49 -15.70 -3.77
CA ASP A 205 13.19 -16.06 -4.34
C ASP A 205 12.29 -14.84 -4.45
N PHE A 206 12.24 -13.98 -3.42
CA PHE A 206 11.50 -12.73 -3.48
C PHE A 206 11.87 -11.84 -4.68
N ASN A 207 13.16 -11.62 -4.93
CA ASN A 207 13.59 -10.80 -6.07
C ASN A 207 13.19 -11.43 -7.41
N ASN A 208 13.24 -12.77 -7.50
CA ASN A 208 12.76 -13.50 -8.68
C ASN A 208 11.26 -13.34 -8.88
N ARG A 209 10.44 -13.49 -7.83
CA ARG A 209 8.98 -13.29 -7.89
C ARG A 209 8.60 -11.86 -8.25
N ILE A 210 9.28 -10.87 -7.69
CA ILE A 210 9.09 -9.45 -8.07
C ILE A 210 9.47 -9.21 -9.52
N HIS A 211 10.56 -9.81 -10.00
CA HIS A 211 10.96 -9.69 -11.40
C HIS A 211 9.93 -10.35 -12.35
N GLN A 212 9.42 -11.52 -11.98
CA GLN A 212 8.33 -12.20 -12.70
C GLN A 212 7.07 -11.33 -12.75
N LEU A 213 6.66 -10.75 -11.62
CA LEU A 213 5.54 -9.82 -11.54
C LEU A 213 5.76 -8.60 -12.44
N TYR A 214 6.96 -8.02 -12.45
CA TYR A 214 7.30 -6.90 -13.30
C TYR A 214 7.15 -7.23 -14.79
N ILE A 215 7.65 -8.39 -15.23
CA ILE A 215 7.51 -8.83 -16.62
C ILE A 215 6.04 -9.04 -16.97
N SER A 216 5.33 -9.80 -16.16
CA SER A 216 3.91 -10.10 -16.33
C SER A 216 3.08 -8.81 -16.44
N TYR A 217 3.25 -7.89 -15.48
CA TYR A 217 2.57 -6.60 -15.49
C TYR A 217 2.93 -5.79 -16.74
N THR A 218 4.20 -5.72 -17.12
CA THR A 218 4.62 -4.92 -18.29
C THR A 218 3.99 -5.45 -19.57
N GLN A 219 3.95 -6.78 -19.75
CA GLN A 219 3.29 -7.42 -20.88
C GLN A 219 1.79 -7.13 -20.89
N TYR A 220 1.13 -7.30 -19.75
CA TYR A 220 -0.28 -6.96 -19.56
C TYR A 220 -0.55 -5.48 -19.90
N TYR A 221 0.20 -4.57 -19.27
CA TYR A 221 0.07 -3.13 -19.39
C TYR A 221 0.23 -2.65 -20.83
N GLU A 222 1.29 -3.07 -21.53
CA GLU A 222 1.50 -2.70 -22.93
C GLU A 222 0.39 -3.24 -23.84
N SER A 223 -0.10 -4.46 -23.58
CA SER A 223 -1.19 -5.04 -24.37
C SER A 223 -2.51 -4.29 -24.20
N GLU A 224 -2.86 -3.92 -22.96
CA GLU A 224 -4.10 -3.21 -22.66
C GLU A 224 -4.02 -1.72 -23.03
N LYS A 225 -2.87 -1.09 -22.81
CA LYS A 225 -2.59 0.29 -23.25
C LYS A 225 -2.80 0.43 -24.76
N LYS A 226 -2.25 -0.50 -25.56
CA LYS A 226 -2.42 -0.48 -27.01
C LYS A 226 -3.89 -0.62 -27.42
N LYS A 227 -4.62 -1.58 -26.85
CA LYS A 227 -6.06 -1.76 -27.12
C LYS A 227 -6.84 -0.48 -26.82
N TYR A 228 -6.48 0.20 -25.73
CA TYR A 228 -7.11 1.45 -25.33
C TYR A 228 -6.78 2.61 -26.29
N GLU A 229 -5.52 2.79 -26.64
CA GLU A 229 -5.07 3.82 -27.59
C GLU A 229 -5.70 3.62 -28.98
N ASP A 230 -5.75 2.37 -29.47
CA ASP A 230 -6.39 1.98 -30.73
C ASP A 230 -7.90 2.26 -30.70
N TYR A 231 -8.58 1.88 -29.61
CA TYR A 231 -10.00 2.17 -29.41
C TYR A 231 -10.26 3.68 -29.43
N TYR A 232 -9.47 4.46 -28.68
CA TYR A 232 -9.69 5.90 -28.56
C TYR A 232 -9.45 6.61 -29.90
N ALA A 233 -8.43 6.18 -30.65
CA ALA A 233 -8.19 6.68 -32.01
C ALA A 233 -9.34 6.36 -32.97
N ASP A 234 -9.92 5.15 -32.92
CA ASP A 234 -11.11 4.79 -33.71
C ASP A 234 -12.34 5.60 -33.28
N TYR A 235 -12.53 5.79 -31.98
CA TYR A 235 -13.62 6.58 -31.42
C TYR A 235 -13.57 8.05 -31.84
N ILE A 236 -12.39 8.69 -31.86
CA ILE A 236 -12.24 10.06 -32.38
C ILE A 236 -12.68 10.13 -33.85
N LYS A 237 -12.21 9.20 -34.69
CA LYS A 237 -12.60 9.12 -36.11
C LYS A 237 -14.11 8.92 -36.29
N GLN A 238 -14.74 8.18 -35.39
CA GLN A 238 -16.19 7.98 -35.36
C GLN A 238 -16.95 9.25 -34.96
N LEU A 239 -16.48 9.98 -33.94
CA LEU A 239 -17.04 11.27 -33.54
C LEU A 239 -16.98 12.31 -34.67
N GLU A 240 -15.86 12.40 -35.39
CA GLU A 240 -15.69 13.30 -36.54
C GLU A 240 -16.68 12.99 -37.68
N LYS A 241 -17.02 11.72 -37.87
CA LYS A 241 -18.00 11.26 -38.86
C LYS A 241 -19.45 11.42 -38.40
N GLY A 242 -19.70 11.81 -37.14
CA GLY A 242 -21.03 11.96 -36.57
C GLY A 242 -21.75 10.64 -36.30
N GLU A 243 -21.03 9.51 -36.27
CA GLU A 243 -21.57 8.16 -36.04
C GLU A 243 -20.60 7.35 -35.16
N VAL A 244 -21.09 6.80 -34.05
CA VAL A 244 -20.31 5.92 -33.17
C VAL A 244 -20.86 4.50 -33.24
N LYS A 245 -20.01 3.48 -33.35
CA LYS A 245 -20.46 2.09 -33.26
C LYS A 245 -21.02 1.84 -31.87
N LYS A 246 -22.17 1.17 -31.80
CA LYS A 246 -22.70 0.67 -30.55
C LYS A 246 -21.80 -0.46 -30.07
N VAL A 247 -21.44 -0.44 -28.80
CA VAL A 247 -20.67 -1.51 -28.17
C VAL A 247 -21.54 -2.07 -27.06
N SER A 248 -21.89 -3.35 -27.18
CA SER A 248 -22.61 -4.08 -26.15
C SER A 248 -21.64 -4.97 -25.37
N THR A 249 -22.04 -5.41 -24.17
CA THR A 249 -21.28 -6.38 -23.38
C THR A 249 -22.09 -7.65 -23.21
N THR A 250 -21.43 -8.81 -23.38
CA THR A 250 -22.02 -10.10 -23.00
C THR A 250 -22.16 -10.19 -21.48
N ASP A 251 -22.94 -11.17 -21.00
CA ASP A 251 -23.07 -11.51 -19.57
C ASP A 251 -21.73 -11.90 -18.92
N LYS A 252 -20.71 -12.23 -19.73
CA LYS A 252 -19.33 -12.51 -19.30
C LYS A 252 -18.42 -11.29 -19.39
N GLY A 253 -18.97 -10.13 -19.75
CA GLY A 253 -18.26 -8.85 -19.91
C GLY A 253 -17.47 -8.68 -21.22
N LEU A 254 -17.50 -9.65 -22.14
CA LEU A 254 -16.83 -9.49 -23.44
C LEU A 254 -17.50 -8.37 -24.25
N LEU A 255 -16.70 -7.44 -24.75
CA LEU A 255 -17.13 -6.37 -25.65
C LEU A 255 -17.56 -6.99 -26.99
N LEU A 256 -18.83 -6.81 -27.35
CA LEU A 256 -19.35 -7.04 -28.68
C LEU A 256 -19.41 -5.70 -29.39
N ILE A 257 -18.68 -5.56 -30.49
CA ILE A 257 -18.85 -4.43 -31.39
C ILE A 257 -20.09 -4.74 -32.22
N ASP A 258 -21.21 -4.12 -31.89
CA ASP A 258 -22.44 -4.27 -32.66
C ASP A 258 -22.28 -3.64 -34.04
N ILE A 259 -22.98 -4.20 -35.02
CA ILE A 259 -23.03 -3.68 -36.40
C ILE A 259 -23.79 -2.33 -36.43
N ASP A 260 -24.64 -2.10 -35.43
CA ASP A 260 -25.45 -0.90 -35.30
C ASP A 260 -24.63 0.34 -34.96
N LYS A 261 -24.90 1.43 -35.71
CA LYS A 261 -24.28 2.74 -35.49
C LYS A 261 -25.25 3.71 -34.82
N ILE A 262 -24.74 4.49 -33.88
CA ILE A 262 -25.45 5.55 -33.18
C ILE A 262 -25.11 6.89 -33.84
N LYS A 263 -26.12 7.55 -34.41
CA LYS A 263 -25.97 8.90 -34.95
C LYS A 263 -25.85 9.92 -33.82
N ILE A 264 -24.85 10.81 -33.93
CA ILE A 264 -24.57 11.86 -32.95
C ILE A 264 -25.40 13.11 -33.29
N THR A 265 -26.56 13.24 -32.65
CA THR A 265 -27.35 14.49 -32.67
C THR A 265 -26.67 15.61 -31.88
N ASP A 266 -27.04 16.87 -32.10
CA ASP A 266 -26.47 18.02 -31.37
C ASP A 266 -26.73 17.98 -29.86
N ILE A 267 -27.84 17.36 -29.43
CA ILE A 267 -28.11 17.10 -28.01
C ILE A 267 -27.11 16.08 -27.46
N ARG A 268 -26.86 14.99 -28.21
CA ARG A 268 -25.91 13.96 -27.82
C ARG A 268 -24.46 14.45 -27.80
N LYS A 269 -24.08 15.37 -28.71
CA LYS A 269 -22.73 16.01 -28.71
C LYS A 269 -22.33 16.58 -27.36
N LYS A 270 -23.28 17.02 -26.52
CA LYS A 270 -23.01 17.55 -25.18
C LYS A 270 -22.49 16.50 -24.20
N PHE A 271 -22.78 15.23 -24.43
CA PHE A 271 -22.31 14.09 -23.62
C PHE A 271 -20.99 13.50 -24.14
N TYR A 272 -20.58 13.89 -25.35
CA TYR A 272 -19.31 13.50 -25.94
C TYR A 272 -18.28 14.59 -25.65
N SER A 273 -17.39 14.35 -24.68
CA SER A 273 -16.27 15.24 -24.42
C SER A 273 -15.44 15.42 -25.69
N LYS A 274 -15.18 16.67 -26.10
CA LYS A 274 -14.22 16.94 -27.18
C LYS A 274 -12.89 16.27 -26.78
N PRO A 275 -12.33 15.39 -27.62
CA PRO A 275 -11.10 14.69 -27.28
C PRO A 275 -9.98 15.71 -27.10
N LYS A 276 -9.25 15.66 -25.97
CA LYS A 276 -7.92 16.28 -25.93
C LYS A 276 -7.05 15.53 -26.94
N GLU A 277 -6.35 16.28 -27.80
CA GLU A 277 -5.67 15.79 -29.02
C GLU A 277 -4.58 14.72 -28.79
N SER A 278 -4.18 14.47 -27.54
CA SER A 278 -3.33 13.33 -27.19
C SER A 278 -3.72 12.76 -25.84
N LEU A 279 -4.45 11.65 -25.84
CA LEU A 279 -4.65 10.85 -24.64
C LEU A 279 -3.58 9.75 -24.65
N SER A 280 -2.33 10.14 -24.43
CA SER A 280 -1.23 9.18 -24.25
C SER A 280 -1.23 8.72 -22.79
N LEU A 281 -1.30 7.40 -22.58
CA LEU A 281 -1.22 6.83 -21.25
C LEU A 281 0.24 6.90 -20.74
N PRO A 282 0.45 7.22 -19.45
CA PRO A 282 1.80 7.41 -18.90
C PRO A 282 2.55 6.08 -18.87
N ASN A 283 3.76 6.03 -19.43
CA ASN A 283 4.58 4.82 -19.39
C ASN A 283 4.87 4.40 -17.93
N VAL A 284 4.72 3.10 -17.64
CA VAL A 284 5.12 2.53 -16.36
C VAL A 284 6.58 2.12 -16.42
N SER A 285 7.36 2.58 -15.44
CA SER A 285 8.78 2.31 -15.33
C SER A 285 9.10 1.35 -14.18
N LYS A 286 10.35 0.86 -14.13
CA LYS A 286 10.84 0.13 -12.96
C LYS A 286 10.79 0.97 -11.68
N THR A 287 10.93 2.30 -11.78
CA THR A 287 10.81 3.20 -10.64
C THR A 287 9.41 3.15 -10.02
N ASP A 288 8.37 2.96 -10.83
CA ASP A 288 7.00 2.84 -10.33
C ASP A 288 6.81 1.54 -9.54
N PHE A 289 7.46 0.46 -9.99
CA PHE A 289 7.56 -0.78 -9.22
C PHE A 289 8.32 -0.59 -7.89
N THR A 290 9.40 0.19 -7.85
CA THR A 290 10.11 0.40 -6.59
C THR A 290 9.30 1.22 -5.58
N LYS A 291 8.40 2.10 -6.03
CA LYS A 291 7.45 2.80 -5.16
C LYS A 291 6.48 1.84 -4.49
N ILE A 292 5.83 0.94 -5.25
CA ILE A 292 4.94 -0.06 -4.64
C ILE A 292 5.74 -0.97 -3.70
N MET A 293 6.95 -1.39 -4.08
CA MET A 293 7.78 -2.23 -3.22
C MET A 293 8.13 -1.54 -1.89
N PHE A 294 8.43 -0.23 -1.91
CA PHE A 294 8.69 0.55 -0.72
C PHE A 294 7.50 0.56 0.25
N ASN A 295 6.28 0.73 -0.26
CA ASN A 295 5.09 0.71 0.59
C ASN A 295 4.81 -0.66 1.19
N ASN A 296 5.08 -1.73 0.45
CA ASN A 296 4.62 -3.06 0.84
C ASN A 296 5.63 -3.87 1.67
N PHE A 297 6.94 -3.68 1.46
CA PHE A 297 7.95 -4.55 2.03
C PHE A 297 8.84 -3.85 3.04
N ILE A 298 8.78 -4.32 4.27
CA ILE A 298 9.43 -3.70 5.42
C ILE A 298 10.96 -3.61 5.29
N HIS A 299 11.59 -4.63 4.73
CA HIS A 299 13.04 -4.72 4.57
C HIS A 299 13.59 -3.64 3.62
N ILE A 300 12.77 -3.19 2.65
CA ILE A 300 13.11 -2.12 1.72
C ILE A 300 13.13 -0.78 2.46
N ARG A 301 12.10 -0.51 3.26
CA ARG A 301 12.05 0.71 4.10
C ARG A 301 13.17 0.72 5.13
N GLU A 302 13.45 -0.41 5.79
CA GLU A 302 14.58 -0.50 6.70
C GLU A 302 15.91 -0.13 6.03
N LYS A 303 16.14 -0.61 4.80
CA LYS A 303 17.34 -0.29 4.04
C LYS A 303 17.41 1.19 3.68
N TYR A 304 16.27 1.82 3.38
CA TYR A 304 16.19 3.27 3.19
C TYR A 304 16.57 4.02 4.46
N TYR A 305 15.87 3.73 5.56
CA TYR A 305 16.07 4.43 6.81
C TYR A 305 17.49 4.25 7.33
N ARG A 306 18.10 3.07 7.22
CA ARG A 306 19.51 2.88 7.58
C ARG A 306 20.47 3.80 6.81
N LYS A 307 20.21 4.09 5.53
CA LYS A 307 21.01 5.07 4.75
C LYS A 307 20.72 6.50 5.18
N LYS A 308 19.46 6.83 5.41
CA LYS A 308 19.01 8.14 5.91
C LYS A 308 19.58 8.45 7.31
N MET A 309 19.79 7.42 8.12
CA MET A 309 20.48 7.50 9.41
C MET A 309 21.97 7.84 9.28
N GLU A 310 22.62 7.31 8.25
CA GLU A 310 24.04 7.57 7.98
C GLU A 310 24.25 8.92 7.29
N ASN A 311 23.26 9.39 6.54
CA ASN A 311 23.24 10.67 5.85
C ASN A 311 21.82 11.25 5.87
N SER A 312 21.60 12.25 6.72
CA SER A 312 20.28 12.90 6.90
C SER A 312 19.73 13.50 5.61
N ASP A 313 20.58 13.90 4.67
CA ASP A 313 20.19 14.51 3.40
C ASP A 313 19.88 13.47 2.32
N TYR A 314 19.99 12.18 2.62
CA TYR A 314 19.74 11.11 1.65
C TYR A 314 18.27 11.11 1.17
N GLN A 315 18.04 11.32 -0.12
CA GLN A 315 16.69 11.46 -0.66
C GLN A 315 16.06 10.11 -1.03
N LEU A 316 14.77 9.94 -0.73
CA LEU A 316 13.99 8.75 -1.11
C LEU A 316 14.06 8.48 -2.63
N LYS A 317 13.98 9.52 -3.47
CA LYS A 317 14.10 9.38 -4.93
C LYS A 317 15.42 8.71 -5.37
N ILE A 318 16.54 9.04 -4.72
CA ILE A 318 17.85 8.44 -5.02
C ILE A 318 17.84 6.96 -4.61
N PHE A 319 17.22 6.66 -3.46
CA PHE A 319 17.08 5.29 -2.97
C PHE A 319 16.24 4.41 -3.89
N LEU A 320 15.04 4.86 -4.26
CA LEU A 320 14.11 4.13 -5.14
C LEU A 320 14.78 3.79 -6.47
N LYS A 321 15.54 4.73 -7.04
CA LYS A 321 16.32 4.49 -8.26
C LYS A 321 17.40 3.42 -8.07
N SER A 322 18.03 3.36 -6.90
CA SER A 322 19.03 2.34 -6.59
C SER A 322 18.45 0.92 -6.49
N ILE A 323 17.15 0.79 -6.17
CA ILE A 323 16.44 -0.51 -6.07
C ILE A 323 16.03 -1.04 -7.43
N GLU A 324 15.90 -0.21 -8.47
CA GLU A 324 15.52 -0.68 -9.81
C GLU A 324 16.43 -1.83 -10.31
N ASN A 325 17.68 -1.81 -9.87
CA ASN A 325 18.67 -2.83 -10.19
C ASN A 325 18.44 -4.18 -9.50
N SER A 326 17.66 -4.25 -8.42
CA SER A 326 17.26 -5.53 -7.80
C SER A 326 16.06 -6.18 -8.51
N ILE A 327 15.34 -5.44 -9.36
CA ILE A 327 14.29 -5.98 -10.24
C ILE A 327 14.96 -6.52 -11.52
N ARG A 328 15.76 -7.57 -11.33
CA ARG A 328 16.51 -8.29 -12.37
C ARG A 328 16.38 -9.79 -12.09
N PRO A 329 16.49 -10.65 -13.11
CA PRO A 329 16.59 -12.07 -12.84
C PRO A 329 17.85 -12.30 -12.01
N THR A 330 17.76 -13.11 -10.94
CA THR A 330 19.00 -13.67 -10.41
C THR A 330 19.56 -14.57 -11.50
N ASN A 331 20.78 -14.28 -11.95
CA ASN A 331 21.51 -15.24 -12.76
C ASN A 331 21.66 -16.48 -11.88
N ASN A 332 21.03 -17.58 -12.27
CA ASN A 332 21.35 -18.89 -11.71
C ASN A 332 22.86 -19.09 -11.84
N LEU A 333 23.55 -19.09 -10.70
CA LEU A 333 24.89 -19.65 -10.58
C LEU A 333 24.78 -21.17 -10.48
#